data_AF-A0A852IEJ6-F1
#
_entry.id   AF-A0A852IEJ6-F1
#
_cell.length_a   1.000
_cell.length_b   1.000
_cell.length_c   1.000
_cell.angle_alpha   90.00
_cell.angle_beta   90.00
_cell.angle_gamma   90.00
#
_symmetry.space_group_name_H-M   'P 1'
#
loop_
_entity.id
_entity.type
_entity.pdbx_description
1 polymer ?
#
loop_
_entity_poly.entity_id
_entity_poly.type
_entity_poly.pdbx_seq_one_letter_code
_entity_poly.pdbx_strand_id
1 'polypeptide(L)' 'VSLSYTYETKDALCLVLTIMNGGDLKFHIYNMGNPGFDEERAIFYAAELCCGLEDLQRERIVYR' A
#
# COMPACT_ATOMS: atom_id res chain seq x y z
N VAL A 1 0.80 -2.95 -5.91
CA VAL A 1 1.25 -4.22 -5.27
C VAL A 1 0.88 -5.36 -6.20
N SER A 2 1.82 -6.23 -6.54
CA SER A 2 1.58 -7.41 -7.38
C SER A 2 1.89 -8.70 -6.62
N LEU A 3 1.16 -9.76 -6.98
CA LEU A 3 1.37 -11.12 -6.50
C LEU A 3 2.23 -11.88 -7.51
N SER A 4 3.40 -12.34 -7.08
CA SER A 4 4.34 -13.06 -7.95
C SER A 4 4.20 -14.58 -7.80
N TYR A 5 4.02 -15.06 -6.57
CA TYR A 5 3.90 -16.50 -6.29
C TYR A 5 2.92 -16.76 -5.15
N THR A 6 2.27 -17.92 -5.21
CA THR A 6 1.44 -18.47 -4.15
C THR A 6 1.85 -19.91 -3.89
N TYR A 7 2.08 -20.27 -2.64
CA TYR A 7 2.42 -21.65 -2.27
C TYR A 7 1.87 -22.00 -0.90
N GLU A 8 1.81 -23.30 -0.60
CA GLU A 8 1.39 -23.83 0.67
C GLU A 8 2.58 -24.44 1.41
N THR A 9 2.59 -24.25 2.72
CA THR A 9 3.46 -24.95 3.67
C THR A 9 2.58 -25.85 4.54
N LYS A 10 3.18 -26.73 5.35
CA LYS A 10 2.41 -27.63 6.25
C LYS A 10 1.41 -26.88 7.15
N ASP A 11 1.70 -25.62 7.48
CA ASP A 11 0.96 -24.86 8.49
C ASP A 11 0.31 -23.57 7.95
N ALA A 12 0.63 -23.16 6.71
CA ALA A 12 0.20 -21.85 6.19
C ALA A 12 0.16 -21.76 4.66
N LEU A 13 -0.71 -20.90 4.15
CA LEU A 13 -0.66 -20.40 2.78
C LEU A 13 0.20 -19.14 2.71
N CYS A 14 1.12 -19.09 1.76
CA CYS A 14 2.08 -18.01 1.59
C CYS A 14 1.84 -17.25 0.29
N LEU A 15 1.84 -15.92 0.39
CA LEU A 15 1.72 -14.99 -0.74
C LEU A 15 3.03 -14.23 -0.88
N VAL A 16 3.70 -14.35 -2.04
CA VAL A 16 4.89 -13.57 -2.36
C VAL A 16 4.47 -12.32 -3.11
N LEU A 17 4.48 -11.20 -2.41
CA LEU A 17 4.04 -9.90 -2.90
C LEU A 17 5.24 -9.00 -3.22
N THR A 18 5.02 -7.93 -3.99
CA THR A 18 6.01 -6.85 -4.17
C THR A 18 6.49 -6.34 -2.81
N ILE A 19 7.81 -6.32 -2.59
CA ILE A 19 8.39 -5.78 -1.37
C ILE A 19 8.35 -4.25 -1.37
N MET A 20 7.78 -3.64 -0.33
CA MET A 20 7.72 -2.20 -0.15
C MET A 20 8.53 -1.81 1.09
N ASN A 21 9.84 -1.64 0.93
CA ASN A 21 10.81 -1.42 2.02
C ASN A 21 10.59 -0.11 2.81
N GLY A 22 9.77 0.81 2.29
CA GLY A 22 9.52 2.11 2.93
C GLY A 22 8.71 2.01 4.23
N GLY A 23 8.06 0.88 4.52
CA GLY A 23 7.11 0.78 5.63
C GLY A 23 5.74 1.37 5.28
N ASP A 24 4.82 1.36 6.24
CA ASP A 24 3.45 1.84 6.04
C ASP A 24 3.27 3.33 6.37
N LEU A 25 2.27 3.96 5.74
CA LEU A 25 1.96 5.39 5.95
C LEU A 25 1.67 5.72 7.43
N LYS A 26 1.10 4.81 8.22
CA LYS A 26 0.81 5.07 9.64
C LYS A 26 2.12 5.26 10.41
N PHE A 27 3.14 4.45 10.13
CA PHE A 27 4.47 4.66 10.70
C PHE A 27 5.02 6.05 10.34
N HIS A 28 4.92 6.45 9.07
CA HIS A 28 5.40 7.74 8.60
C HIS A 28 4.62 8.93 9.19
N ILE A 29 3.32 8.80 9.43
CA ILE A 29 2.50 9.87 10.01
C ILE A 29 2.81 10.08 11.48
N TYR A 30 2.98 9.00 12.27
CA TYR A 30 2.99 9.11 13.73
C TYR A 30 4.36 8.94 14.37
N ASN A 31 5.31 8.26 13.71
CA ASN A 31 6.59 7.89 14.31
C ASN A 31 7.79 8.61 13.69
N MET A 32 7.61 9.37 12.60
CA MET A 32 8.66 10.17 11.97
C MET A 32 8.67 11.61 12.53
N GLY A 33 9.16 11.76 13.77
CA GLY A 33 9.31 13.06 14.40
C GLY A 33 7.97 13.66 14.83
N ASN A 34 7.59 14.81 14.26
CA ASN A 34 6.32 15.46 14.57
C ASN A 34 5.18 14.80 13.77
N PRO A 35 4.00 14.56 14.39
CA PRO A 35 2.89 13.93 13.69
C PRO A 35 2.44 14.68 12.43
N GLY A 36 2.24 13.94 11.34
CA GLY A 36 1.70 14.44 10.07
C GLY A 36 2.71 14.51 8.94
N PHE A 37 2.24 15.01 7.79
CA PHE A 37 3.05 15.30 6.62
C PHE A 37 3.04 16.78 6.32
N ASP A 38 4.09 17.24 5.66
CA ASP A 38 4.03 18.43 4.83
C ASP A 38 2.97 18.24 3.73
N GLU A 39 2.32 19.34 3.34
CA GLU A 39 1.21 19.33 2.39
C GLU A 39 1.63 18.75 1.03
N GLU A 40 2.84 19.08 0.57
CA GLU A 40 3.37 18.58 -0.71
C GLU A 40 3.47 17.04 -0.71
N ARG A 41 4.02 16.45 0.35
CA ARG A 41 4.06 14.99 0.52
C ARG A 41 2.67 14.37 0.64
N ALA A 42 1.74 15.02 1.34
CA ALA A 42 0.36 14.54 1.45
C ALA A 42 -0.33 14.53 0.08
N ILE A 43 -0.14 15.57 -0.74
CA ILE A 43 -0.67 15.65 -2.11
C ILE A 43 -0.09 14.53 -2.97
N PHE A 44 1.21 14.30 -2.89
CA PHE A 44 1.88 13.24 -3.67
C PHE A 44 1.27 11.86 -3.36
N TYR A 45 1.16 11.49 -2.09
CA TYR A 45 0.55 10.20 -1.71
C TYR A 45 -0.93 10.11 -2.07
N ALA A 46 -1.68 11.21 -1.92
CA ALA A 46 -3.08 11.24 -2.33
C ALA A 46 -3.23 11.03 -3.85
N ALA A 47 -2.36 11.62 -4.67
CA ALA A 47 -2.37 11.41 -6.11
C ALA A 47 -2.10 9.95 -6.49
N GLU A 48 -1.08 9.31 -5.90
CA GLU A 48 -0.80 7.89 -6.16
C GLU A 48 -1.95 6.97 -5.69
N LEU A 49 -2.55 7.28 -4.54
CA LEU A 49 -3.69 6.53 -4.01
C LEU A 49 -4.93 6.67 -4.91
N CYS A 50 -5.18 7.87 -5.45
CA CYS A 50 -6.23 8.10 -6.44
C CYS A 50 -6.03 7.25 -7.70
N CYS A 51 -4.82 7.21 -8.26
CA CYS A 51 -4.51 6.36 -9.42
C CYS A 51 -4.75 4.87 -9.10
N GLY A 52 -4.29 4.40 -7.94
CA GLY A 52 -4.50 3.01 -7.51
C GLY A 52 -5.99 2.65 -7.35
N LEU A 53 -6.81 3.57 -6.82
CA LEU A 53 -8.26 3.38 -6.74
C LEU A 53 -8.93 3.39 -8.11
N GLU A 54 -8.48 4.24 -9.03
CA GLU A 54 -8.98 4.27 -10.40
C GLU A 54 -8.74 2.94 -11.12
N ASP A 55 -7.54 2.36 -10.97
CA ASP A 55 -7.20 1.07 -11.55
C ASP A 55 -8.11 -0.06 -11.00
N LEU A 56 -8.39 -0.07 -9.68
CA LEU A 56 -9.31 -1.04 -9.09
C LEU A 56 -10.76 -0.84 -9.57
N GLN A 57 -11.21 0.41 -9.69
CA GLN A 57 -12.54 0.73 -10.19
C GLN A 57 -12.71 0.32 -11.65
N ARG A 58 -11.65 0.42 -12.47
CA ARG A 58 -11.64 -0.06 -13.87
C ARG A 58 -11.94 -1.56 -13.96
N GLU A 59 -11.46 -2.33 -12.98
CA GLU A 59 -11.72 -3.76 -12.83
C GLU A 59 -13.02 -4.08 -12.04
N ARG A 60 -13.82 -3.06 -11.71
CA ARG A 60 -15.05 -3.18 -10.90
C ARG A 60 -14.81 -3.79 -9.51
N ILE A 61 -13.63 -3.55 -8.94
CA ILE A 61 -13.26 -3.98 -7.59
C ILE A 61 -13.33 -2.77 -6.66
N VAL A 62 -14.01 -2.93 -5.52
CA VAL A 62 -14.06 -1.90 -4.47
C VAL A 62 -13.07 -2.27 -3.36
N TYR A 63 -12.08 -1.42 -3.14
CA TYR A 63 -11.21 -1.50 -1.96
C TYR A 63 -11.98 -1.06 -0.71
N ARG A 64 -12.05 -1.91 0.32
CA ARG A 64 -12.81 -1.69 1.55
C ARG A 64 -11.99 -2.05 2.77
#